data_AF-A0A2R3JWC8-F1
#
_entry.id   AF-A0A2R3JWC8-F1
#
_cell.length_a   1.000
_cell.length_b   1.000
_cell.length_c   1.000
_cell.angle_alpha   90.00
_cell.angle_beta   90.00
_cell.angle_gamma   90.00
#
_symmetry.space_group_name_H-M   'P 1'
#
loop_
_entity.id
_entity.type
_entity.pdbx_description
1 polymer ?
#
loop_
_entity_poly.entity_id
_entity_poly.type
_entity_poly.pdbx_seq_one_letter_code
_entity_poly.pdbx_strand_id
1 'polypeptide(L)' 'MENALRYQYSNGPLEGTNNKIKVLKHTAYGFGNFNNFRLRIHLMFALKKGA' A
#
# COMPACT_ATOMS: atom_id res chain seq x y z
N MET A 1 -19.07 17.07 -5.21
CA MET A 1 -17.98 17.84 -4.58
C MET A 1 -18.16 18.02 -3.08
N GLU A 2 -19.37 17.86 -2.53
CA GLU A 2 -19.64 18.01 -1.08
C GLU A 2 -18.70 17.22 -0.17
N ASN A 3 -18.46 15.92 -0.41
CA ASN A 3 -17.67 15.11 0.51
C ASN A 3 -16.18 15.53 0.60
N ALA A 4 -15.59 15.97 -0.52
CA ALA A 4 -14.20 16.44 -0.55
C ALA A 4 -14.03 17.83 0.10
N LEU A 5 -15.10 18.63 0.16
CA LEU A 5 -15.11 19.93 0.84
C LEU A 5 -15.51 19.81 2.32
N ARG A 6 -16.26 18.75 2.67
CA ARG A 6 -16.82 18.50 4.01
C ARG A 6 -15.84 17.81 4.95
N TYR A 7 -14.94 16.97 4.41
CA TYR A 7 -13.97 16.22 5.20
C TYR A 7 -12.55 16.62 4.83
N GLN A 8 -11.71 16.87 5.83
CA GLN A 8 -10.27 17.14 5.63
C GLN A 8 -9.47 15.89 5.22
N TYR A 9 -10.13 14.74 5.13
CA TYR A 9 -9.52 13.46 4.77
C TYR A 9 -9.64 13.23 3.27
N SER A 10 -8.50 13.20 2.60
CA SER A 10 -8.42 12.80 1.20
C SER A 10 -8.23 11.28 1.09
N ASN A 11 -8.86 10.65 0.09
CA ASN A 11 -8.64 9.23 -0.22
C ASN A 11 -7.26 8.94 -0.84
N GLY A 12 -6.53 9.99 -1.26
CA GLY A 12 -5.25 9.88 -1.96
C GLY A 12 -4.19 9.02 -1.26
N PRO A 13 -3.94 9.14 0.05
CA PRO A 13 -3.01 8.26 0.77
C PRO A 13 -3.45 6.78 0.76
N LEU A 14 -4.76 6.52 0.85
CA LEU A 14 -5.30 5.16 0.77
C LEU A 14 -5.13 4.59 -0.64
N GLU A 15 -5.42 5.37 -1.67
CA GLU A 15 -5.25 4.99 -3.07
C GLU A 15 -3.79 4.72 -3.41
N GLY A 16 -2.87 5.58 -2.93
CA GLY A 16 -1.43 5.38 -3.09
C GLY A 16 -0.93 4.10 -2.41
N THR A 17 -1.48 3.75 -1.25
CA THR A 17 -1.17 2.52 -0.53
C THR A 17 -1.69 1.29 -1.29
N ASN A 18 -2.95 1.33 -1.73
CA ASN A 18 -3.58 0.26 -2.51
C ASN A 18 -2.87 0.03 -3.85
N ASN A 19 -2.40 1.10 -4.52
CA ASN A 19 -1.65 0.98 -5.77
C ASN A 19 -0.31 0.28 -5.54
N LYS A 20 0.44 0.64 -4.50
CA LYS A 20 1.72 -0.01 -4.17
C LYS A 20 1.56 -1.50 -3.88
N ILE A 21 0.52 -1.87 -3.13
CA ILE A 21 0.21 -3.29 -2.85
C ILE A 21 -0.17 -4.01 -4.16
N LYS A 22 -0.93 -3.35 -5.05
CA LYS A 22 -1.33 -3.91 -6.34
C LYS A 22 -0.14 -4.10 -7.29
N VAL A 23 0.82 -3.18 -7.31
CA VAL A 23 2.09 -3.34 -8.04
C VAL A 23 2.91 -4.49 -7.44
N LEU A 24 3.03 -4.54 -6.12
CA LEU A 24 3.76 -5.61 -5.45
C LEU A 24 3.18 -6.99 -5.74
N LYS A 25 1.85 -7.13 -5.74
CA LYS A 25 1.16 -8.38 -6.09
C LYS A 25 1.48 -8.81 -7.54
N HIS A 26 1.61 -7.83 -8.44
CA HIS A 26 1.94 -8.08 -9.84
C HIS A 26 3.41 -8.50 -10.00
N THR A 27 4.35 -7.96 -9.22
CA THR A 27 5.74 -8.45 -9.26
C THR A 27 5.91 -9.77 -8.48
N ALA A 28 4.91 -10.16 -7.68
CA ALA A 28 4.97 -11.30 -6.76
C ALA A 28 4.58 -12.66 -7.38
N TYR A 29 4.60 -12.81 -8.71
CA TYR A 29 4.25 -14.07 -9.38
C TYR A 29 5.02 -15.31 -8.90
N GLY A 30 6.18 -15.14 -8.22
CA GLY A 30 6.98 -16.23 -7.64
C GLY A 30 6.76 -16.51 -6.15
N PHE A 31 5.83 -15.82 -5.47
CA PHE A 31 5.60 -16.04 -4.04
C PHE A 31 4.69 -17.27 -3.83
N GLY A 32 5.28 -18.44 -3.60
CA GLY A 32 4.54 -19.67 -3.27
C GLY A 32 3.86 -19.67 -1.89
N ASN A 33 4.10 -18.65 -1.05
CA ASN A 33 3.49 -18.52 0.27
C ASN A 33 3.02 -17.08 0.53
N PHE A 34 1.75 -16.92 0.91
CA PHE A 34 1.15 -15.63 1.27
C PHE A 34 1.87 -14.94 2.43
N ASN A 35 2.44 -15.69 3.37
CA ASN A 35 3.21 -15.12 4.47
C ASN A 35 4.43 -14.34 3.98
N ASN A 36 5.09 -14.80 2.91
CA ASN A 36 6.21 -14.09 2.31
C ASN A 36 5.75 -12.79 1.62
N PHE A 37 4.55 -12.80 1.01
CA PHE A 37 3.95 -11.59 0.44
C PHE A 37 3.61 -10.56 1.52
N ARG A 38 3.03 -10.99 2.65
CA ARG A 38 2.75 -10.11 3.81
C ARG A 38 4.03 -9.51 4.40
N LEU A 39 5.08 -10.31 4.55
CA LEU A 39 6.39 -9.84 5.04
C LEU A 39 6.97 -8.76 4.13
N ARG A 40 6.88 -8.97 2.81
CA ARG A 40 7.32 -8.02 1.78
C ARG A 40 6.54 -6.69 1.85
N ILE A 41 5.23 -6.74 2.09
CA ILE A 41 4.40 -5.55 2.33
C ILE A 41 4.90 -4.81 3.58
N HIS A 42 5.08 -5.52 4.70
CA HIS A 42 5.57 -4.93 5.94
C HIS A 42 6.93 -4.27 5.77
N LEU A 43 7.88 -4.92 5.10
CA LEU A 43 9.20 -4.36 4.83
C LEU A 43 9.13 -3.07 4.01
N MET A 44 8.31 -3.05 2.95
CA MET A 44 8.15 -1.88 2.07
C MET A 44 7.60 -0.64 2.82
N PHE A 45 6.70 -0.84 3.78
CA PHE A 45 6.15 0.24 4.59
C PHE A 45 6.99 0.56 5.84
N ALA A 46 7.72 -0.41 6.39
CA ALA A 46 8.57 -0.23 7.58
C ALA A 46 9.87 0.53 7.28
N LEU A 47 10.49 0.32 6.10
CA LEU A 47 11.70 1.04 5.68
C LEU A 47 11.47 2.56 5.49
N LYS A 48 10.21 3.01 5.49
CA LYS A 48 9.87 4.43 5.40
C LYS A 48 10.02 5.21 6.72
N LYS A 49 10.34 4.54 7.84
CA LYS A 49 10.35 5.15 9.19
C LYS A 49 11.73 5.66 9.65
N GLY A 50 12.70 5.81 8.74
CA GLY A 50 14.07 6.19 9.09
C GLY A 50 14.79 7.02 8.02
N ALA A 51 14.13 8.03 7.48
CA ALA A 51 14.75 9.10 6.69
C ALA A 51 14.14 10.45 7.08
#